data_AF-A0A4Y1ZCF1-F1
#
_entry.id   AF-A0A4Y1ZCF1-F1
#
_cell.length_a   1.000
_cell.length_b   1.000
_cell.length_c   1.000
_cell.angle_alpha   90.00
_cell.angle_beta   90.00
_cell.angle_gamma   90.00
#
_symmetry.space_group_name_H-M   'P 1'
#
loop_
_entity.id
_entity.type
_entity.pdbx_description
1 polymer ?
#
loop_
_entity_poly.entity_id
_entity_poly.type
_entity_poly.pdbx_seq_one_letter_code
_entity_poly.pdbx_strand_id
1 'polypeptide(L)'
;MNEEPREQNGFPHELYDSLMNGIRHMIPFVVGGGILMAVSFMFGVNAADVKDPSYSPVAALLYTIGHGNGFALMVPILAGFIAYGISGTLALAPGMIGGLIAASTGSGFFGGILAGYLSGYFIRLLNQLCRKFPKGLVNLRNVLLYPVVSVLFTGVVMYEVVAYPMSVFNNWLVACLSSFQGSSLEILGLILGAMMAVDLGGPINKAAYTFGLAMISAGNYYPMAAIMAGGLVPPIGIGLATVLLKRNLMLRTVTKGKPISYLAQVSLPKVRCRLRLKTFSESFRRQLLVRQLPVR
;
A
#
# COMPACT_ATOMS: atom_id res chain seq x y z
N MET A 1 -18.37 -19.07 10.27
CA MET A 1 -17.39 -18.03 9.89
C MET A 1 -17.67 -16.86 10.81
N ASN A 2 -16.95 -16.78 11.94
CA ASN A 2 -17.20 -15.77 12.96
C ASN A 2 -16.52 -14.48 12.51
N GLU A 3 -17.27 -13.59 11.89
CA GLU A 3 -16.85 -12.21 11.72
C GLU A 3 -17.09 -11.49 13.05
N GLU A 4 -16.02 -11.05 13.71
CA GLU A 4 -16.14 -10.17 14.88
C GLU A 4 -16.89 -8.89 14.49
N PRO A 5 -17.76 -8.36 15.37
CA PRO A 5 -18.50 -7.14 15.08
C PRO A 5 -17.52 -5.97 14.95
N ARG A 6 -17.40 -5.40 13.75
CA ARG A 6 -16.65 -4.17 13.51
C ARG A 6 -17.32 -3.04 14.30
N GLU A 7 -16.55 -2.37 15.16
CA GLU A 7 -16.94 -1.13 15.84
C GLU A 7 -17.60 -0.18 14.84
N GLN A 8 -18.82 0.29 15.14
CA GLN A 8 -19.55 1.23 14.28
C GLN A 8 -18.92 2.63 14.40
N ASN A 9 -17.77 2.80 13.77
CA ASN A 9 -17.15 4.10 13.59
C ASN A 9 -17.89 4.85 12.48
N GLY A 10 -17.94 6.19 12.57
CA GLY A 10 -18.66 7.03 11.61
C GLY A 10 -18.18 6.81 10.16
N PHE A 11 -19.06 7.08 9.19
CA PHE A 11 -18.78 6.92 7.75
C PHE A 11 -17.42 7.46 7.28
N PRO A 12 -16.92 8.64 7.71
CA PRO A 12 -15.60 9.13 7.32
C PRO A 12 -14.44 8.24 7.80
N HIS A 13 -14.58 7.63 8.96
CA HIS A 13 -13.57 6.74 9.54
C HIS A 13 -13.53 5.41 8.78
N GLU A 14 -14.69 4.88 8.36
CA GLU A 14 -14.76 3.66 7.52
C GLU A 14 -14.06 3.88 6.17
N LEU A 15 -14.29 5.03 5.51
CA LEU A 15 -13.60 5.38 4.26
C LEU A 15 -12.08 5.46 4.47
N TYR A 16 -11.64 6.16 5.50
CA TYR A 16 -10.21 6.25 5.81
C TYR A 16 -9.59 4.89 6.10
N ASP A 17 -10.23 4.06 6.93
CA ASP A 17 -9.71 2.73 7.29
C ASP A 17 -9.65 1.79 6.10
N SER A 18 -10.68 1.77 5.25
CA SER A 18 -10.71 0.94 4.05
C SER A 18 -9.65 1.39 3.04
N LEU A 19 -9.47 2.70 2.84
CA LEU A 19 -8.38 3.23 2.02
C LEU A 19 -7.01 2.83 2.56
N MET A 20 -6.79 3.03 3.86
CA MET A 20 -5.53 2.66 4.51
C MET A 20 -5.30 1.15 4.50
N ASN A 21 -6.36 0.34 4.54
CA ASN A 21 -6.26 -1.10 4.41
C ASN A 21 -5.74 -1.49 3.02
N GLY A 22 -6.29 -0.89 1.96
CA GLY A 22 -5.77 -1.03 0.60
C GLY A 22 -4.30 -0.67 0.49
N ILE A 23 -3.92 0.50 1.00
CA ILE A 23 -2.56 1.01 0.91
C ILE A 23 -1.56 0.08 1.61
N ARG A 24 -1.88 -0.40 2.81
CA ARG A 24 -0.98 -1.29 3.56
C ARG A 24 -0.71 -2.60 2.82
N HIS A 25 -1.72 -3.15 2.14
CA HIS A 25 -1.59 -4.42 1.44
C HIS A 25 -0.91 -4.28 0.07
N MET A 26 -0.92 -3.11 -0.56
CA MET A 26 -0.15 -2.90 -1.80
C MET A 26 1.35 -2.68 -1.55
N ILE A 27 1.77 -2.16 -0.40
CA ILE A 27 3.18 -1.81 -0.11
C ILE A 27 4.15 -2.99 -0.37
N PRO A 28 3.90 -4.22 0.10
CA PRO A 28 4.81 -5.34 -0.17
C PRO A 28 5.03 -5.63 -1.65
N PHE A 29 4.02 -5.39 -2.50
CA PHE A 29 4.10 -5.59 -3.95
C PHE A 29 4.90 -4.48 -4.63
N VAL A 30 4.67 -3.23 -4.21
CA VAL A 30 5.43 -2.07 -4.69
C VAL A 30 6.90 -2.18 -4.30
N VAL A 31 7.19 -2.54 -3.05
CA VAL A 31 8.57 -2.67 -2.55
C VAL A 31 9.28 -3.85 -3.21
N GLY A 32 8.65 -5.03 -3.24
CA GLY A 32 9.24 -6.20 -3.88
C GLY A 32 9.46 -6.00 -5.39
N GLY A 33 8.45 -5.48 -6.08
CA GLY A 33 8.52 -5.20 -7.51
C GLY A 33 9.52 -4.11 -7.86
N GLY A 34 9.52 -3.02 -7.09
CA GLY A 34 10.41 -1.87 -7.28
C GLY A 34 11.88 -2.20 -7.03
N ILE A 35 12.21 -3.03 -6.03
CA ILE A 35 13.59 -3.45 -5.77
C ILE A 35 14.11 -4.31 -6.93
N LEU A 36 13.32 -5.27 -7.42
CA LEU A 36 13.73 -6.10 -8.56
C LEU A 36 13.90 -5.27 -9.84
N MET A 37 12.99 -4.32 -10.08
CA MET A 37 13.10 -3.36 -11.17
C MET A 37 14.39 -2.50 -11.05
N ALA A 38 14.74 -2.06 -9.85
CA ALA A 38 15.97 -1.30 -9.61
C ALA A 38 17.23 -2.15 -9.85
N VAL A 39 17.25 -3.41 -9.43
CA VAL A 39 18.38 -4.33 -9.70
C VAL A 39 18.51 -4.58 -11.20
N SER A 40 17.41 -4.66 -11.94
CA SER A 40 17.47 -4.74 -13.41
C SER A 40 18.22 -3.55 -14.01
N PHE A 41 17.95 -2.32 -13.54
CA PHE A 41 18.62 -1.13 -14.07
C PHE A 41 20.12 -1.06 -13.74
N MET A 42 20.61 -1.82 -12.76
CA MET A 42 22.06 -1.92 -12.49
C MET A 42 22.83 -2.59 -13.64
N PHE A 43 22.17 -3.43 -14.45
CA PHE A 43 22.76 -4.04 -15.64
C PHE A 43 22.77 -3.08 -16.85
N GLY A 44 22.12 -1.93 -16.73
CA GLY A 44 21.88 -0.97 -17.81
C GLY A 44 20.41 -0.61 -17.87
N VAL A 45 20.11 0.68 -18.12
CA VAL A 45 18.73 1.20 -18.13
C VAL A 45 17.87 0.48 -19.18
N ASN A 46 18.48 0.13 -20.32
CA ASN A 46 17.82 -0.56 -21.43
C ASN A 46 18.17 -2.06 -21.50
N ALA A 47 18.92 -2.61 -20.53
CA ALA A 47 19.39 -3.99 -20.59
C ALA A 47 18.26 -5.04 -20.52
N ALA A 48 17.04 -4.61 -20.16
CA ALA A 48 15.84 -5.44 -20.20
C ALA A 48 15.18 -5.52 -21.59
N ASP A 49 15.52 -4.62 -22.52
CA ASP A 49 14.98 -4.62 -23.88
C ASP A 49 15.77 -5.58 -24.77
N VAL A 50 15.07 -6.55 -25.37
CA VAL A 50 15.63 -7.55 -26.28
C VAL A 50 16.24 -6.91 -27.53
N LYS A 51 15.82 -5.70 -27.88
CA LYS A 51 16.29 -4.96 -29.06
C LYS A 51 17.52 -4.11 -28.79
N ASP A 52 17.90 -3.91 -27.53
CA ASP A 52 19.06 -3.08 -27.17
C ASP A 52 20.35 -3.92 -27.21
N PRO A 53 21.47 -3.39 -27.73
CA PRO A 53 22.76 -4.08 -27.71
C PRO A 53 23.25 -4.42 -26.29
N SER A 54 22.76 -3.74 -25.27
CA SER A 54 23.07 -3.96 -23.85
C SER A 54 22.20 -5.06 -23.21
N TYR A 55 21.44 -5.82 -24.01
CA TYR A 55 20.50 -6.82 -23.54
C TYR A 55 21.17 -7.86 -22.62
N SER A 56 20.53 -8.07 -21.46
CA SER A 56 20.86 -9.14 -20.54
C SER A 56 19.60 -9.95 -20.21
N PRO A 57 19.60 -11.27 -20.44
CA PRO A 57 18.48 -12.13 -20.08
C PRO A 57 18.11 -12.04 -18.59
N VAL A 58 19.10 -11.83 -17.71
CA VAL A 58 18.90 -11.69 -16.28
C VAL A 58 18.20 -10.36 -15.96
N ALA A 59 18.60 -9.26 -16.62
CA ALA A 59 17.94 -7.97 -16.45
C ALA A 59 16.48 -8.04 -16.92
N ALA A 60 16.23 -8.63 -18.10
CA ALA A 60 14.88 -8.81 -18.62
C ALA A 60 13.98 -9.65 -17.69
N LEU A 61 14.52 -10.73 -17.11
CA LEU A 61 13.80 -11.54 -16.12
C LEU A 61 13.46 -10.71 -14.87
N LEU A 62 14.43 -9.99 -14.30
CA LEU A 62 14.23 -9.15 -13.12
C LEU A 62 13.20 -8.04 -13.37
N TYR A 63 13.26 -7.39 -14.54
CA TYR A 63 12.29 -6.37 -14.95
C TYR A 63 10.89 -6.97 -15.11
N THR A 64 10.76 -8.13 -15.74
CA THR A 64 9.47 -8.80 -15.97
C THR A 64 8.81 -9.23 -14.66
N ILE A 65 9.59 -9.78 -13.72
CA ILE A 65 9.09 -10.16 -12.40
C ILE A 65 8.72 -8.89 -11.60
N GLY A 66 9.62 -7.91 -11.57
CA GLY A 66 9.48 -6.70 -10.77
C GLY A 66 8.41 -5.75 -11.29
N HIS A 67 8.63 -5.19 -12.48
CA HIS A 67 7.75 -4.21 -13.12
C HIS A 67 6.52 -4.89 -13.73
N GLY A 68 6.73 -5.90 -14.58
CA GLY A 68 5.66 -6.52 -15.37
C GLY A 68 4.59 -7.25 -14.56
N ASN A 69 4.96 -7.86 -13.44
CA ASN A 69 4.03 -8.61 -12.59
C ASN A 69 3.85 -7.97 -11.20
N GLY A 70 4.95 -7.69 -10.48
CA GLY A 70 4.88 -7.16 -9.12
C GLY A 70 4.23 -5.78 -9.07
N PHE A 71 4.75 -4.83 -9.84
CA PHE A 71 4.27 -3.45 -9.86
C PHE A 71 2.90 -3.32 -10.53
N ALA A 72 2.62 -4.14 -11.55
CA ALA A 72 1.32 -4.21 -12.22
C ALA A 72 0.16 -4.58 -11.27
N LEU A 73 0.44 -5.37 -10.22
CA LEU A 73 -0.56 -5.75 -9.22
C LEU A 73 -0.86 -4.66 -8.17
N MET A 74 -0.14 -3.54 -8.17
CA MET A 74 -0.33 -2.46 -7.20
C MET A 74 -1.78 -1.98 -7.14
N VAL A 75 -2.36 -1.62 -8.29
CA VAL A 75 -3.73 -1.05 -8.37
C VAL A 75 -4.81 -2.12 -8.12
N PRO A 76 -4.72 -3.35 -8.69
CA PRO A 76 -5.62 -4.45 -8.33
C PRO A 76 -5.65 -4.74 -6.82
N ILE A 77 -4.49 -4.82 -6.18
CA ILE A 77 -4.40 -5.15 -4.75
C ILE A 77 -4.94 -4.01 -3.90
N LEU A 78 -4.60 -2.76 -4.23
CA LEU A 78 -5.19 -1.59 -3.60
C LEU A 78 -6.73 -1.67 -3.64
N ALA A 79 -7.32 -1.83 -4.83
CA ALA A 79 -8.77 -1.86 -5.01
C ALA A 79 -9.43 -3.04 -4.26
N GLY A 80 -8.84 -4.24 -4.37
CA GLY A 80 -9.32 -5.44 -3.69
C GLY A 80 -9.33 -5.32 -2.17
N PHE A 81 -8.28 -4.72 -1.59
CA PHE A 81 -8.19 -4.55 -0.14
C PHE A 81 -8.96 -3.35 0.40
N ILE A 82 -9.27 -2.34 -0.42
CA ILE A 82 -10.30 -1.32 -0.10
C ILE A 82 -11.66 -2.02 0.01
N ALA A 83 -12.03 -2.80 -1.01
CA ALA A 83 -13.30 -3.51 -1.06
C ALA A 83 -13.44 -4.51 0.12
N TYR A 84 -12.37 -5.25 0.42
CA TYR A 84 -12.27 -6.13 1.58
C TYR A 84 -12.44 -5.37 2.91
N GLY A 85 -11.90 -4.16 3.00
CA GLY A 85 -12.08 -3.26 4.13
C GLY A 85 -13.55 -2.95 4.41
N ILE A 86 -14.43 -2.99 3.41
CA ILE A 86 -15.85 -2.64 3.53
C ILE A 86 -16.72 -3.88 3.76
N SER A 87 -16.56 -4.92 2.91
CA SER A 87 -17.48 -6.07 2.83
C SER A 87 -16.80 -7.44 2.91
N GLY A 88 -15.54 -7.49 3.35
CA GLY A 88 -14.80 -8.74 3.57
C GLY A 88 -14.47 -9.49 2.28
N THR A 89 -14.27 -10.81 2.40
CA THR A 89 -13.70 -11.66 1.33
C THR A 89 -14.52 -11.68 0.04
N LEU A 90 -15.84 -11.54 0.13
CA LEU A 90 -16.72 -11.56 -1.04
C LEU A 90 -16.50 -10.38 -1.99
N ALA A 91 -15.98 -9.25 -1.48
CA ALA A 91 -15.72 -8.05 -2.28
C ALA A 91 -14.30 -8.02 -2.88
N LEU A 92 -13.44 -8.96 -2.51
CA LEU A 92 -12.04 -8.97 -2.94
C LEU A 92 -11.91 -9.21 -4.45
N ALA A 93 -12.62 -10.20 -4.99
CA ALA A 93 -12.60 -10.51 -6.42
C ALA A 93 -13.12 -9.35 -7.32
N PRO A 94 -14.32 -8.79 -7.11
CA PRO A 94 -14.79 -7.66 -7.93
C PRO A 94 -13.90 -6.42 -7.76
N GLY A 95 -13.36 -6.17 -6.56
CA GLY A 95 -12.42 -5.07 -6.32
C GLY A 95 -11.12 -5.24 -7.09
N MET A 96 -10.48 -6.41 -7.05
CA MET A 96 -9.24 -6.67 -7.79
C MET A 96 -9.43 -6.59 -9.30
N ILE A 97 -10.53 -7.16 -9.82
CA ILE A 97 -10.85 -7.13 -11.25
C ILE A 97 -11.12 -5.68 -11.68
N GLY A 98 -11.92 -4.93 -10.91
CA GLY A 98 -12.14 -3.50 -11.17
C GLY A 98 -10.85 -2.67 -11.13
N GLY A 99 -9.94 -2.97 -10.19
CA GLY A 99 -8.63 -2.34 -10.12
C GLY A 99 -7.73 -2.69 -11.31
N LEU A 100 -7.80 -3.92 -11.82
CA LEU A 100 -7.08 -4.31 -13.04
C LEU A 100 -7.63 -3.59 -14.27
N ILE A 101 -8.96 -3.46 -14.37
CA ILE A 101 -9.60 -2.66 -15.42
C ILE A 101 -9.06 -1.24 -15.34
N ALA A 102 -9.08 -0.59 -14.16
CA ALA A 102 -8.56 0.76 -13.98
C ALA A 102 -7.09 0.92 -14.42
N ALA A 103 -6.24 -0.07 -14.11
CA ALA A 103 -4.85 -0.06 -14.54
C ALA A 103 -4.71 -0.17 -16.07
N SER A 104 -5.53 -1.01 -16.71
CA SER A 104 -5.49 -1.26 -18.16
C SER A 104 -6.14 -0.16 -19.01
N THR A 105 -7.12 0.58 -18.47
CA THR A 105 -7.87 1.62 -19.20
C THR A 105 -7.29 3.03 -19.04
N GLY A 106 -6.15 3.18 -18.35
CA GLY A 106 -5.51 4.47 -18.10
C GLY A 106 -6.12 5.30 -16.96
N SER A 107 -7.15 4.78 -16.28
CA SER A 107 -7.71 5.40 -15.07
C SER A 107 -6.77 5.34 -13.87
N GLY A 108 -5.85 4.38 -13.89
CA GLY A 108 -4.73 4.24 -12.95
C GLY A 108 -5.17 4.09 -11.50
N PHE A 109 -4.32 4.59 -10.59
CA PHE A 109 -4.51 4.52 -9.15
C PHE A 109 -5.85 5.10 -8.67
N PHE A 110 -6.28 6.25 -9.20
CA PHE A 110 -7.55 6.89 -8.82
C PHE A 110 -8.77 6.06 -9.24
N GLY A 111 -8.74 5.51 -10.46
CA GLY A 111 -9.76 4.55 -10.90
C GLY A 111 -9.80 3.31 -10.02
N GLY A 112 -8.64 2.83 -9.55
CA GLY A 112 -8.55 1.70 -8.61
C GLY A 112 -9.18 1.98 -7.24
N ILE A 113 -8.99 3.18 -6.70
CA ILE A 113 -9.65 3.59 -5.45
C ILE A 113 -11.17 3.56 -5.63
N LEU A 114 -11.68 4.15 -6.72
CA LEU A 114 -13.11 4.14 -7.03
C LEU A 114 -13.65 2.72 -7.22
N ALA A 115 -12.91 1.85 -7.93
CA ALA A 115 -13.27 0.45 -8.11
C ALA A 115 -13.39 -0.30 -6.77
N GLY A 116 -12.47 -0.04 -5.84
CA GLY A 116 -12.48 -0.62 -4.50
C GLY A 116 -13.71 -0.22 -3.68
N TYR A 117 -14.05 1.07 -3.68
CA TYR A 117 -15.27 1.54 -2.99
C TYR A 117 -16.54 1.05 -3.67
N LEU A 118 -16.61 1.13 -5.00
CA LEU A 118 -17.74 0.68 -5.80
C LEU A 118 -18.07 -0.79 -5.51
N SER A 119 -17.09 -1.67 -5.64
CA SER A 119 -17.26 -3.11 -5.40
C SER A 119 -17.58 -3.43 -3.93
N GLY A 120 -16.91 -2.77 -2.98
CA GLY A 120 -17.14 -2.93 -1.56
C GLY A 120 -18.57 -2.57 -1.15
N TYR A 121 -19.07 -1.40 -1.56
CA TYR A 121 -20.45 -0.97 -1.30
C TYR A 121 -21.48 -1.76 -2.10
N PHE A 122 -21.16 -2.20 -3.32
CA PHE A 122 -22.06 -3.03 -4.10
C PHE A 122 -22.29 -4.40 -3.45
N ILE A 123 -21.25 -5.05 -2.91
CA ILE A 123 -21.44 -6.29 -2.13
C ILE A 123 -22.25 -6.03 -0.86
N ARG A 124 -22.06 -4.89 -0.19
CA ARG A 124 -22.86 -4.51 0.98
C ARG A 124 -24.35 -4.40 0.60
N LEU A 125 -24.65 -3.78 -0.54
CA LEU A 125 -26.00 -3.69 -1.09
C LEU A 125 -26.57 -5.08 -1.44
N LEU A 126 -25.80 -5.90 -2.16
CA LEU A 126 -26.17 -7.27 -2.50
C LEU A 126 -26.46 -8.11 -1.25
N ASN A 127 -25.69 -7.95 -0.18
CA ASN A 127 -25.92 -8.59 1.12
C ASN A 127 -27.25 -8.18 1.75
N GLN A 128 -27.63 -6.91 1.64
CA GLN A 128 -28.91 -6.41 2.13
C GLN A 128 -30.08 -6.96 1.30
N LEU A 129 -29.95 -6.96 -0.03
CA LEU A 129 -30.96 -7.50 -0.95
C LEU A 129 -31.16 -9.01 -0.75
N CYS A 130 -30.08 -9.76 -0.53
CA CYS A 130 -30.12 -11.21 -0.34
C CYS A 130 -30.35 -11.65 1.11
N ARG A 131 -30.83 -10.77 2.00
CA ARG A 131 -31.03 -11.09 3.43
C ARG A 131 -32.14 -12.12 3.68
N LYS A 132 -33.16 -12.17 2.81
CA LYS A 132 -34.30 -13.11 2.90
C LYS A 132 -34.10 -14.40 2.07
N PHE A 133 -32.88 -14.72 1.66
CA PHE A 133 -32.62 -15.87 0.79
C PHE A 133 -32.96 -17.20 1.48
N PRO A 134 -33.59 -18.17 0.78
CA PRO A 134 -33.94 -19.46 1.36
C PRO A 134 -32.69 -20.24 1.81
N LYS A 135 -32.76 -20.84 3.01
CA LYS A 135 -31.63 -21.46 3.70
C LYS A 135 -30.94 -22.58 2.90
N GLY A 136 -31.66 -23.27 2.03
CA GLY A 136 -31.12 -24.34 1.18
C GLY A 136 -30.19 -23.86 0.05
N LEU A 137 -30.22 -22.57 -0.31
CA LEU A 137 -29.47 -22.02 -1.45
C LEU A 137 -28.32 -21.06 -1.03
N VAL A 138 -27.93 -21.07 0.24
CA VAL A 138 -26.88 -20.18 0.76
C VAL A 138 -25.53 -20.44 0.09
N ASN A 139 -25.20 -21.69 -0.24
CA ASN A 139 -23.97 -22.01 -0.96
C ASN A 139 -23.98 -21.49 -2.39
N LEU A 140 -25.11 -21.63 -3.11
CA LEU A 140 -25.27 -21.07 -4.45
C LEU A 140 -25.09 -19.55 -4.44
N ARG A 141 -25.63 -18.88 -3.41
CA ARG A 141 -25.48 -17.44 -3.23
C ARG A 141 -24.01 -17.02 -3.08
N ASN A 142 -23.26 -17.69 -2.22
CA ASN A 142 -21.91 -17.28 -1.88
C ASN A 142 -20.87 -17.64 -2.94
N VAL A 143 -21.04 -18.76 -3.63
CA VAL A 143 -20.08 -19.27 -4.62
C VAL A 143 -20.34 -18.71 -6.01
N LEU A 144 -21.61 -18.51 -6.38
CA LEU A 144 -21.99 -18.13 -7.75
C LEU A 144 -22.59 -16.74 -7.81
N LEU A 145 -23.63 -16.48 -7.02
CA LEU A 145 -24.40 -15.24 -7.16
C LEU A 145 -23.56 -14.00 -6.81
N TYR A 146 -22.90 -13.98 -5.65
CA TYR A 146 -22.07 -12.82 -5.30
C TYR A 146 -20.91 -12.61 -6.29
N PRO A 147 -20.04 -13.60 -6.58
CA PRO A 147 -18.90 -13.35 -7.46
C PRO A 147 -19.33 -12.96 -8.89
N VAL A 148 -20.30 -13.66 -9.48
CA VAL A 148 -20.72 -13.37 -10.87
C VAL A 148 -21.40 -12.02 -10.98
N VAL A 149 -22.38 -11.73 -10.11
CA VAL A 149 -23.14 -10.47 -10.21
C VAL A 149 -22.27 -9.28 -9.84
N SER A 150 -21.41 -9.40 -8.82
CA SER A 150 -20.52 -8.32 -8.43
C SER A 150 -19.44 -8.02 -9.45
N VAL A 151 -18.79 -9.05 -10.01
CA VAL A 151 -17.77 -8.85 -11.04
C VAL A 151 -18.38 -8.27 -12.30
N LEU A 152 -19.54 -8.78 -12.73
CA LEU A 152 -20.26 -8.23 -13.89
C LEU A 152 -20.62 -6.76 -13.68
N PHE A 153 -21.24 -6.44 -12.54
CA PHE A 153 -21.65 -5.07 -12.23
C PHE A 153 -20.44 -4.13 -12.13
N THR A 154 -19.41 -4.51 -11.34
CA THR A 154 -18.20 -3.69 -11.20
C THR A 154 -17.49 -3.53 -12.54
N GLY A 155 -17.38 -4.59 -13.35
CA GLY A 155 -16.76 -4.53 -14.67
C GLY A 155 -17.49 -3.60 -15.62
N VAL A 156 -18.81 -3.74 -15.74
CA VAL A 156 -19.64 -2.89 -16.61
C VAL A 156 -19.54 -1.42 -16.18
N VAL A 157 -19.70 -1.13 -14.89
CA VAL A 157 -19.61 0.25 -14.40
C VAL A 157 -18.20 0.81 -14.60
N MET A 158 -17.16 0.01 -14.42
CA MET A 158 -15.78 0.46 -14.64
C MET A 158 -15.52 0.79 -16.10
N TYR A 159 -15.94 -0.05 -17.05
CA TYR A 159 -15.74 0.20 -18.49
C TYR A 159 -16.60 1.35 -19.01
N GLU A 160 -17.90 1.34 -18.70
CA GLU A 160 -18.87 2.25 -19.31
C GLU A 160 -18.90 3.62 -18.65
N VAL A 161 -18.69 3.68 -17.33
CA VAL A 161 -18.93 4.91 -16.55
C VAL A 161 -17.63 5.51 -16.01
N VAL A 162 -16.73 4.69 -15.45
CA VAL A 162 -15.58 5.21 -14.69
C VAL A 162 -14.33 5.39 -15.55
N ALA A 163 -14.09 4.51 -16.52
CA ALA A 163 -12.82 4.44 -17.23
C ALA A 163 -12.46 5.76 -17.93
N TYR A 164 -13.39 6.28 -18.73
CA TYR A 164 -13.22 7.50 -19.51
C TYR A 164 -13.02 8.77 -18.66
N PRO A 165 -13.91 9.13 -17.71
CA PRO A 165 -13.71 10.36 -16.93
C PRO A 165 -12.44 10.30 -16.08
N MET A 166 -12.08 9.11 -15.57
CA MET A 166 -10.87 8.97 -14.77
C MET A 166 -9.60 9.02 -15.60
N SER A 167 -9.58 8.50 -16.83
CA SER A 167 -8.42 8.64 -17.70
C SER A 167 -8.22 10.09 -18.14
N VAL A 168 -9.30 10.83 -18.43
CA VAL A 168 -9.24 12.27 -18.69
C VAL A 168 -8.71 13.03 -17.49
N PHE A 169 -9.19 12.73 -16.28
CA PHE A 169 -8.69 13.34 -15.05
C PHE A 169 -7.20 13.04 -14.82
N ASN A 170 -6.77 11.80 -15.07
CA ASN A 170 -5.37 11.39 -14.93
C ASN A 170 -4.48 12.13 -15.93
N ASN A 171 -4.88 12.20 -17.20
CA ASN A 171 -4.18 12.94 -18.24
C ASN A 171 -4.14 14.45 -17.94
N TRP A 172 -5.22 15.02 -17.40
CA TRP A 172 -5.26 16.41 -16.96
C TRP A 172 -4.27 16.67 -15.82
N LEU A 173 -4.18 15.79 -14.83
CA LEU A 173 -3.17 15.88 -13.76
C LEU A 173 -1.74 15.80 -14.31
N VAL A 174 -1.49 14.86 -15.22
CA VAL A 174 -0.18 14.72 -15.86
C VAL A 174 0.17 15.96 -16.69
N ALA A 175 -0.77 16.50 -17.45
CA ALA A 175 -0.59 17.72 -18.25
C ALA A 175 -0.36 18.95 -17.35
N CYS A 176 -1.13 19.08 -16.27
CA CYS A 176 -0.96 20.12 -15.27
C CYS A 176 0.45 20.06 -14.66
N LEU A 177 0.90 18.89 -14.21
CA LEU A 177 2.24 18.71 -13.64
C LEU A 177 3.36 18.87 -14.67
N SER A 178 3.11 18.50 -15.93
CA SER A 178 4.07 18.72 -17.01
C SER A 178 4.20 20.20 -17.38
N SER A 179 3.14 21.00 -17.23
CA SER A 179 3.21 22.47 -17.38
C SER A 179 4.09 23.15 -16.32
N PHE A 180 4.34 22.46 -15.19
CA PHE A 180 5.30 22.89 -14.16
C PHE A 180 6.74 22.44 -14.44
N GLN A 181 7.03 21.83 -15.60
CA GLN A 181 8.41 21.48 -16.01
C GLN A 181 9.23 22.76 -16.30
N GLY A 182 9.88 23.26 -15.24
CA GLY A 182 10.64 24.51 -15.17
C GLY A 182 11.00 24.83 -13.71
N SER A 183 11.16 26.11 -13.34
CA SER A 183 11.52 26.55 -11.96
C SER A 183 10.55 26.10 -10.85
N SER A 184 9.35 25.65 -11.18
CA SER A 184 8.32 25.21 -10.24
C SER A 184 8.46 23.76 -9.75
N LEU A 185 9.22 22.91 -10.46
CA LEU A 185 9.46 21.53 -10.02
C LEU A 185 10.23 21.47 -8.69
N GLU A 186 11.10 22.45 -8.45
CA GLU A 186 11.85 22.59 -7.21
C GLU A 186 10.91 22.88 -6.03
N ILE A 187 9.94 23.77 -6.22
CA ILE A 187 8.93 24.11 -5.21
C ILE A 187 8.06 22.90 -4.90
N LEU A 188 7.61 22.18 -5.94
CA LEU A 188 6.84 20.95 -5.76
C LEU A 188 7.64 19.91 -4.97
N GLY A 189 8.92 19.74 -5.30
CA GLY A 189 9.83 18.84 -4.58
C GLY A 189 10.02 19.26 -3.11
N LEU A 190 10.15 20.55 -2.85
CA LEU A 190 10.27 21.11 -1.49
C LEU A 190 9.01 20.85 -0.67
N ILE A 191 7.82 21.08 -1.23
CA ILE A 191 6.55 20.83 -0.55
C ILE A 191 6.39 19.34 -0.24
N LEU A 192 6.61 18.47 -1.23
CA LEU A 192 6.47 17.02 -1.05
C LEU A 192 7.51 16.48 -0.05
N GLY A 193 8.74 16.97 -0.11
CA GLY A 193 9.79 16.63 0.85
C GLY A 193 9.46 17.11 2.27
N ALA A 194 8.91 18.32 2.41
CA ALA A 194 8.45 18.83 3.69
C ALA A 194 7.32 17.97 4.26
N MET A 195 6.31 17.61 3.47
CA MET A 195 5.21 16.72 3.89
C MET A 195 5.72 15.37 4.42
N MET A 196 6.80 14.84 3.84
CA MET A 196 7.42 13.60 4.31
C MET A 196 8.09 13.74 5.68
N ALA A 197 8.63 14.92 6.01
CA ALA A 197 9.33 15.18 7.26
C ALA A 197 8.43 15.62 8.42
N VAL A 198 7.27 16.22 8.14
CA VAL A 198 6.39 16.85 9.17
C VAL A 198 5.98 15.90 10.29
N ASP A 199 5.56 14.67 9.97
CA ASP A 199 4.92 13.78 10.95
C ASP A 199 5.60 12.41 11.09
N LEU A 200 6.87 12.28 10.65
CA LEU A 200 7.72 11.09 10.84
C LEU A 200 7.02 9.72 10.62
N GLY A 201 6.19 9.62 9.57
CA GLY A 201 5.42 8.42 9.24
C GLY A 201 3.93 8.43 9.62
N GLY A 202 3.41 9.57 10.12
CA GLY A 202 1.99 9.80 10.37
C GLY A 202 1.15 10.07 9.11
N PRO A 203 -0.10 10.58 9.23
CA PRO A 203 -1.05 10.70 8.12
C PRO A 203 -0.57 11.57 6.96
N ILE A 204 0.12 12.68 7.23
CA ILE A 204 0.63 13.60 6.19
C ILE A 204 1.68 12.89 5.31
N ASN A 205 2.58 12.14 5.94
CA ASN A 205 3.61 11.36 5.24
C ASN A 205 2.97 10.26 4.36
N LYS A 206 1.95 9.55 4.88
CA LYS A 206 1.21 8.55 4.08
C LYS A 206 0.48 9.18 2.91
N ALA A 207 -0.14 10.35 3.10
CA ALA A 207 -0.83 11.06 2.02
C ALA A 207 0.13 11.49 0.91
N ALA A 208 1.31 12.02 1.27
CA ALA A 208 2.37 12.33 0.30
C ALA A 208 2.82 11.08 -0.47
N TYR A 209 3.08 9.97 0.24
CA TYR A 209 3.49 8.72 -0.39
C TYR A 209 2.42 8.16 -1.34
N THR A 210 1.14 8.19 -0.96
CA THR A 210 0.04 7.73 -1.82
C THR A 210 -0.14 8.60 -3.04
N PHE A 211 0.07 9.91 -2.91
CA PHE A 211 0.10 10.82 -4.05
C PHE A 211 1.25 10.44 -5.01
N GLY A 212 2.45 10.18 -4.48
CA GLY A 212 3.57 9.68 -5.28
C GLY A 212 3.24 8.40 -6.05
N LEU A 213 2.59 7.42 -5.41
CA LEU A 213 2.19 6.17 -6.08
C LEU A 213 1.14 6.41 -7.17
N ALA A 214 0.20 7.32 -6.94
CA ALA A 214 -0.76 7.73 -7.96
C ALA A 214 -0.04 8.32 -9.18
N MET A 215 0.98 9.14 -8.96
CA MET A 215 1.77 9.74 -10.03
C MET A 215 2.60 8.73 -10.81
N ILE A 216 3.17 7.70 -10.15
CA ILE A 216 3.82 6.58 -10.85
C ILE A 216 2.82 5.87 -11.76
N SER A 217 1.62 5.58 -11.25
CA SER A 217 0.56 4.94 -12.05
C SER A 217 0.12 5.81 -13.24
N ALA A 218 0.32 7.12 -13.15
CA ALA A 218 0.05 8.08 -14.23
C ALA A 218 1.23 8.25 -15.21
N GLY A 219 2.34 7.54 -15.00
CA GLY A 219 3.56 7.64 -15.82
C GLY A 219 4.47 8.82 -15.48
N ASN A 220 4.19 9.57 -14.40
CA ASN A 220 5.03 10.67 -13.95
C ASN A 220 5.81 10.29 -12.68
N TYR A 221 7.11 10.08 -12.84
CA TYR A 221 7.99 9.59 -11.77
C TYR A 221 8.61 10.72 -10.92
N TYR A 222 8.55 11.98 -11.35
CA TYR A 222 9.22 13.10 -10.67
C TYR A 222 8.70 13.34 -9.24
N PRO A 223 7.37 13.36 -8.97
CA PRO A 223 6.86 13.54 -7.63
C PRO A 223 7.32 12.44 -6.67
N MET A 224 7.34 11.19 -7.12
CA MET A 224 7.82 10.09 -6.28
C MET A 224 9.31 10.24 -5.98
N ALA A 225 10.12 10.63 -6.96
CA ALA A 225 11.56 10.83 -6.73
C ALA A 225 11.82 11.85 -5.61
N ALA A 226 11.09 12.97 -5.60
CA ALA A 226 11.18 13.97 -4.53
C ALA A 226 10.72 13.43 -3.18
N ILE A 227 9.61 12.69 -3.14
CA ILE A 227 9.09 12.04 -1.92
C ILE A 227 10.11 11.05 -1.35
N MET A 228 10.78 10.26 -2.20
CA MET A 228 11.81 9.32 -1.76
C MET A 228 13.06 10.04 -1.24
N ALA A 229 13.51 11.08 -1.94
CA ALA A 229 14.63 11.89 -1.48
C ALA A 229 14.34 12.54 -0.11
N GLY A 230 13.19 13.20 0.04
CA GLY A 230 12.79 13.85 1.29
C GLY A 230 12.47 12.86 2.42
N GLY A 231 11.84 11.73 2.11
CA GLY A 231 11.44 10.71 3.09
C GLY A 231 12.60 9.98 3.76
N LEU A 232 13.76 9.92 3.11
CA LEU A 232 14.98 9.34 3.69
C LEU A 232 15.71 10.30 4.63
N VAL A 233 15.45 11.62 4.55
CA VAL A 233 16.15 12.62 5.39
C VAL A 233 15.89 12.42 6.89
N PRO A 234 14.65 12.27 7.39
CA PRO A 234 14.41 12.07 8.82
C PRO A 234 15.08 10.82 9.42
N PRO A 235 14.96 9.60 8.84
CA PRO A 235 15.59 8.42 9.42
C PRO A 235 17.12 8.48 9.35
N ILE A 236 17.71 9.02 8.28
CA ILE A 236 19.17 9.20 8.17
C ILE A 236 19.65 10.26 9.18
N GLY A 237 18.93 11.38 9.31
CA GLY A 237 19.25 12.44 10.27
C GLY A 237 19.24 11.94 11.72
N ILE A 238 18.23 11.16 12.11
CA ILE A 238 18.17 10.51 13.43
C ILE A 238 19.32 9.50 13.58
N GLY A 239 19.60 8.70 12.54
CA GLY A 239 20.71 7.74 12.54
C GLY A 239 22.06 8.41 12.76
N LEU A 240 22.38 9.46 12.01
CA LEU A 240 23.62 10.23 12.15
C LEU A 240 23.69 10.92 13.51
N ALA A 241 22.58 11.50 13.99
CA ALA A 241 22.51 12.09 15.32
C ALA A 241 22.86 11.05 16.40
N THR A 242 22.43 9.80 16.26
CA THR A 242 22.73 8.74 17.25
C THR A 242 24.19 8.29 17.26
N VAL A 243 24.89 8.42 16.13
CA VAL A 243 26.32 8.06 16.01
C VAL A 243 27.22 9.22 16.45
N LEU A 244 26.84 10.46 16.10
CA LEU A 244 27.65 11.66 16.35
C LEU A 244 27.46 12.24 17.76
N LEU A 245 26.26 12.14 18.37
CA LEU A 245 25.98 12.66 19.72
C LEU A 245 26.14 11.55 20.78
N LYS A 246 26.98 11.81 21.79
CA LYS A 246 27.29 10.87 22.89
C LYS A 246 26.01 10.44 23.64
N ARG A 247 25.87 9.12 23.78
CA ARG A 247 24.87 8.21 24.41
C ARG A 247 23.96 8.71 25.56
N ASN A 248 24.23 9.82 26.24
CA ASN A 248 23.54 10.20 27.48
C ASN A 248 22.16 10.85 27.27
N LEU A 249 21.85 11.36 26.07
CA LEU A 249 20.56 12.02 25.78
C LEU A 249 19.51 11.12 25.08
N MET A 250 19.90 9.94 24.58
CA MET A 250 19.05 9.15 23.66
C MET A 250 18.39 7.89 24.24
N LEU A 251 18.69 7.51 25.49
CA LEU A 251 18.17 6.26 26.05
C LEU A 251 16.64 6.22 26.24
N ARG A 252 15.94 7.35 26.11
CA ARG A 252 14.47 7.42 26.16
C ARG A 252 13.77 7.35 24.79
N THR A 253 14.48 7.55 23.68
CA THR A 253 13.91 7.60 22.31
C THR A 253 14.11 6.31 21.50
N VAL A 254 15.02 5.42 21.92
CA VAL A 254 15.39 4.18 21.21
C VAL A 254 14.23 3.17 21.07
N THR A 255 13.18 3.26 21.88
CA THR A 255 12.06 2.29 21.83
C THR A 255 11.19 2.40 20.58
N LYS A 256 11.15 3.58 19.91
CA LYS A 256 10.37 3.79 18.67
C LYS A 256 11.21 3.71 17.38
N GLY A 257 12.54 3.87 17.47
CA GLY A 257 13.49 3.81 16.34
C GLY A 257 14.17 2.45 16.13
N LYS A 258 13.57 1.35 16.62
CA LYS A 258 14.19 0.02 16.60
C LYS A 258 14.69 -0.47 15.23
N PRO A 259 14.03 -0.24 14.06
CA PRO A 259 14.56 -0.80 12.81
C PRO A 259 15.87 -0.15 12.35
N ILE A 260 16.11 1.13 12.66
CA ILE A 260 17.30 1.88 12.21
C ILE A 260 18.53 1.56 13.09
N SER A 261 18.31 1.23 14.36
CA SER A 261 19.38 0.83 15.27
C SER A 261 19.95 -0.57 14.98
N TYR A 262 19.26 -1.43 14.21
CA TYR A 262 19.83 -2.71 13.77
C TYR A 262 20.92 -2.53 12.70
N LEU A 263 20.77 -1.58 11.77
CA LEU A 263 21.81 -1.26 10.78
C LEU A 263 23.06 -0.64 11.43
N ALA A 264 22.87 0.21 12.44
CA ALA A 264 23.99 0.73 13.23
C ALA A 264 24.64 -0.33 14.14
N GLN A 265 23.90 -1.38 14.55
CA GLN A 265 24.46 -2.50 15.33
C GLN A 265 25.33 -3.45 14.49
N VAL A 266 25.17 -3.50 13.16
CA VAL A 266 26.06 -4.28 12.28
C VAL A 266 27.48 -3.70 12.24
N SER A 267 27.66 -2.41 12.56
CA SER A 267 28.98 -1.75 12.56
C SER A 267 29.65 -1.64 13.94
N LEU A 268 29.02 -2.10 15.02
CA LEU A 268 29.60 -2.03 16.38
C LEU A 268 29.97 -3.44 16.88
N PRO A 269 31.27 -3.74 17.12
CA PRO A 269 31.67 -5.03 17.64
C PRO A 269 31.12 -5.21 19.07
N LYS A 270 30.35 -6.29 19.26
CA LYS A 270 29.96 -6.92 20.54
C LYS A 270 29.79 -5.95 21.72
N VAL A 271 28.58 -5.41 21.92
CA VAL A 271 28.15 -4.97 23.26
C VAL A 271 26.97 -5.82 23.73
N ARG A 272 27.33 -6.78 24.58
CA ARG A 272 26.46 -7.70 25.31
C ARG A 272 25.41 -6.91 26.10
N CYS A 273 24.20 -6.77 25.54
CA CYS A 273 23.09 -6.15 26.24
C CYS A 273 22.47 -7.15 27.23
N ARG A 274 23.14 -7.34 28.36
CA ARG A 274 22.65 -8.07 29.52
C ARG A 274 21.97 -7.07 30.45
N LEU A 275 20.72 -6.67 30.17
CA LEU A 275 19.88 -5.98 31.16
C LEU A 275 18.37 -6.05 30.83
N ARG A 276 17.65 -6.73 31.73
CA ARG A 276 16.20 -6.70 32.00
C ARG A 276 15.22 -7.37 31.02
N LEU A 277 15.33 -8.70 30.92
CA LEU A 277 14.22 -9.62 30.59
C LEU A 277 13.31 -9.95 31.79
N LYS A 278 13.59 -9.45 33.00
CA LYS A 278 12.85 -9.82 34.22
C LYS A 278 11.43 -9.26 34.33
N THR A 279 11.07 -8.17 33.64
CA THR A 279 9.72 -7.58 33.71
C THR A 279 8.76 -8.10 32.63
N PHE A 280 9.27 -8.66 31.53
CA PHE A 280 8.43 -9.23 30.47
C PHE A 280 7.95 -10.65 30.82
N SER A 281 8.77 -11.43 31.54
CA SER A 281 8.42 -12.80 31.96
C SER A 281 7.31 -12.86 33.01
N GLU A 282 7.17 -11.86 33.88
CA GLU A 282 6.14 -11.85 34.94
C GLU A 282 4.75 -11.50 34.39
N SER A 283 4.67 -10.52 33.47
CA SER A 283 3.40 -10.16 32.83
C SER A 283 2.89 -11.26 31.88
N PHE A 284 3.81 -11.94 31.19
CA PHE A 284 3.47 -13.06 30.30
C PHE A 284 3.10 -14.34 31.09
N ARG A 285 3.73 -14.61 32.25
CA ARG A 285 3.31 -15.70 33.15
C ARG A 285 1.93 -15.48 33.76
N ARG A 286 1.60 -14.24 34.16
CA ARG A 286 0.27 -13.93 34.71
C ARG A 286 -0.85 -14.05 33.67
N GLN A 287 -0.57 -13.75 32.40
CA GLN A 287 -1.57 -13.93 31.33
C GLN A 287 -1.75 -15.40 30.91
N LEU A 288 -0.72 -16.25 31.01
CA LEU A 288 -0.85 -17.68 30.72
C LEU A 288 -1.53 -18.48 31.84
N LEU A 289 -1.42 -18.05 33.10
CA LEU A 289 -2.01 -18.76 34.25
C LEU A 289 -3.53 -18.54 34.45
N VAL A 290 -4.13 -17.55 33.80
CA VAL A 290 -5.58 -17.28 33.89
C VAL A 290 -6.41 -18.13 32.90
N ARG A 291 -5.76 -18.90 32.01
CA ARG A 291 -6.43 -19.69 30.96
C ARG A 291 -6.53 -21.20 31.22
N GLN A 292 -6.20 -21.67 32.42
CA GLN A 292 -6.46 -23.05 32.81
C GLN A 292 -7.31 -23.12 34.09
N LEU A 293 -8.63 -23.03 33.92
CA LEU A 293 -9.58 -23.59 34.87
C LEU A 293 -10.34 -24.72 34.17
N PRO A 294 -10.45 -25.92 34.78
CA PRO A 294 -11.04 -27.08 34.16
C PRO A 294 -12.55 -26.96 34.06
N VAL A 295 -13.10 -27.49 32.96
CA VAL A 295 -14.51 -27.82 32.80
C VAL A 295 -14.85 -28.91 33.82
N ARG A 296 -15.73 -28.58 34.77
CA ARG A 296 -16.71 -29.47 35.38
C ARG A 296 -18.04 -28.73 35.43
#